data_AF-A0A3A5KQX0-F1
#
_entry.id   AF-A0A3A5KQX0-F1
#
_cell.length_a   1.000
_cell.length_b   1.000
_cell.length_c   1.000
_cell.angle_alpha   90.00
_cell.angle_beta   90.00
_cell.angle_gamma   90.00
#
_symmetry.space_group_name_H-M   'P 1'
#
loop_
_entity.id
_entity.type
_entity.pdbx_description
1 polymer ?
#
loop_
_entity_poly.entity_id
_entity_poly.type
_entity_poly.pdbx_seq_one_letter_code
_entity_poly.pdbx_strand_id
1 'polypeptide(L)'
;MSKTTEKTAEFIDNAAFDASKAIEQASAFAEKGVEQSKEVLAKFQAGSETTQKALESSFQTAKAVSSDLSLKTIAAMRANVDASFSHFEALIAVKSPSEFAELQTAFVRKQVESAVEQAKDFQAATTKAFEDVSKPIKSAFEKAMKEIKVA
;
A
#
# COMPACT_ATOMS: atom_id res chain seq x y z
N MET A 1 35.53 56.47 20.45
CA MET A 1 34.41 56.09 19.56
C MET A 1 34.84 55.15 18.41
N SER A 2 36.08 55.16 17.90
CA SER A 2 36.48 54.26 16.79
C SER A 2 36.55 52.76 17.08
N LYS A 3 37.03 52.34 18.26
CA LYS A 3 37.27 50.91 18.57
C LYS A 3 36.00 50.05 18.62
N THR A 4 34.86 50.64 18.97
CA THR A 4 33.57 49.93 19.04
C THR A 4 33.00 49.68 17.65
N THR A 5 33.25 50.57 16.70
CA THR A 5 32.79 50.46 15.32
C THR A 5 33.60 49.42 14.53
N GLU A 6 34.92 49.35 14.70
CA GLU A 6 35.77 48.33 14.06
C GLU A 6 35.46 46.91 14.55
N LYS A 7 35.30 46.72 15.86
CA LYS A 7 34.99 45.39 16.44
C LYS A 7 33.59 44.89 16.03
N THR A 8 32.66 45.82 15.79
CA THR A 8 31.32 45.48 15.29
C THR A 8 31.37 45.13 13.80
N ALA A 9 32.20 45.83 13.01
CA ALA A 9 32.39 45.51 11.59
C ALA A 9 33.09 44.16 11.38
N GLU A 10 34.15 43.84 12.14
CA GLU A 10 34.85 42.54 12.06
C GLU A 10 33.96 41.36 12.48
N PHE A 11 33.06 41.55 13.45
CA PHE A 11 32.12 40.52 13.87
C PHE A 11 31.04 40.27 12.81
N ILE A 12 30.57 41.33 12.15
CA ILE A 12 29.60 41.22 11.05
C ILE A 12 30.24 40.56 9.83
N ASP A 13 31.47 40.91 9.46
CA ASP A 13 32.16 40.30 8.31
C ASP A 13 32.49 38.82 8.54
N ASN A 14 32.96 38.44 9.73
CA ASN A 14 33.21 37.03 10.05
C ASN A 14 31.92 36.21 10.10
N ALA A 15 30.84 36.76 10.68
CA ALA A 15 29.54 36.09 10.69
C ALA A 15 28.92 35.99 9.30
N ALA A 16 29.09 37.01 8.45
CA ALA A 16 28.66 36.99 7.06
C ALA A 16 29.46 35.97 6.23
N PHE A 17 30.77 35.86 6.48
CA PHE A 17 31.63 34.86 5.84
C PHE A 17 31.26 33.43 6.25
N ASP A 18 31.03 33.17 7.55
CA ASP A 18 30.58 31.86 8.04
C ASP A 18 29.17 31.51 7.56
N ALA A 19 28.25 32.48 7.50
CA ALA A 19 26.93 32.29 6.93
C ALA A 19 27.02 31.97 5.42
N SER A 20 27.88 32.67 4.68
CA SER A 20 28.11 32.41 3.26
C SER A 20 28.66 31.00 3.03
N LYS A 21 29.63 30.57 3.85
CA LYS A 21 30.22 29.23 3.80
C LYS A 21 29.21 28.13 4.18
N ALA A 22 28.36 28.39 5.17
CA ALA A 22 27.28 27.49 5.57
C ALA A 22 26.22 27.35 4.47
N ILE A 23 25.88 28.45 3.78
CA ILE A 23 24.98 28.45 2.62
C ILE A 23 25.60 27.69 1.44
N GLU A 24 26.89 27.85 1.20
CA GLU A 24 27.64 27.10 0.18
C GLU A 24 27.64 25.60 0.49
N GLN A 25 27.90 25.21 1.74
CA GLN A 25 27.85 23.81 2.16
C GLN A 25 26.44 23.22 2.08
N ALA A 26 25.40 23.98 2.46
CA ALA A 26 24.02 23.57 2.33
C ALA A 26 23.62 23.41 0.84
N SER A 27 24.08 24.31 -0.01
CA SER A 27 23.84 24.27 -1.45
C SER A 27 24.55 23.08 -2.11
N ALA A 28 25.82 22.84 -1.77
CA ALA A 28 26.58 21.70 -2.26
C ALA A 28 26.01 20.35 -1.77
N PHE A 29 25.48 20.32 -0.54
CA PHE A 29 24.78 19.14 -0.02
C PHE A 29 23.43 18.92 -0.74
N ALA A 30 22.68 19.99 -1.01
CA ALA A 30 21.44 19.93 -1.78
C ALA A 30 21.69 19.47 -3.23
N GLU A 31 22.72 20.02 -3.89
CA GLU A 31 23.13 19.58 -5.23
C GLU A 31 23.51 18.11 -5.24
N LYS A 32 24.33 17.65 -4.28
CA LYS A 32 24.63 16.21 -4.14
C LYS A 32 23.39 15.35 -3.90
N GLY A 33 22.45 15.80 -3.06
CA GLY A 33 21.21 15.08 -2.79
C GLY A 33 20.31 14.97 -4.03
N VAL A 34 20.26 16.03 -4.85
CA VAL A 34 19.54 16.03 -6.12
C VAL A 34 20.24 15.12 -7.14
N GLU A 35 21.57 15.17 -7.22
CA GLU A 35 22.36 14.33 -8.13
C GLU A 35 22.22 12.84 -7.78
N GLN A 36 22.33 12.49 -6.49
CA GLN A 36 22.09 11.14 -5.99
C GLN A 36 20.65 10.69 -6.27
N SER A 37 19.66 11.56 -6.03
CA SER A 37 18.25 11.24 -6.34
C SER A 37 18.03 10.97 -7.82
N LYS A 38 18.64 11.77 -8.71
CA LYS A 38 18.62 11.55 -10.16
C LYS A 38 19.31 10.24 -10.53
N GLU A 39 20.40 9.87 -9.87
CA GLU A 39 21.09 8.59 -10.09
C GLU A 39 20.23 7.40 -9.65
N VAL A 40 19.50 7.49 -8.52
CA VAL A 40 18.51 6.48 -8.09
C VAL A 40 17.43 6.35 -9.16
N LEU A 41 16.88 7.49 -9.59
CA LEU A 41 15.78 7.55 -10.55
C LEU A 41 16.23 7.01 -11.91
N ALA A 42 17.45 7.31 -12.32
CA ALA A 42 18.07 6.78 -13.53
C ALA A 42 18.32 5.27 -13.41
N LYS A 43 18.91 4.75 -12.32
CA LYS A 43 19.08 3.29 -12.11
C LYS A 43 17.75 2.56 -12.02
N PHE A 44 16.73 3.20 -11.46
CA PHE A 44 15.36 2.71 -11.37
C PHE A 44 14.68 2.68 -12.76
N GLN A 45 14.82 3.74 -13.56
CA GLN A 45 14.24 3.87 -14.91
C GLN A 45 15.01 3.09 -16.00
N ALA A 46 16.33 2.93 -15.86
CA ALA A 46 17.21 2.37 -16.90
C ALA A 46 17.08 0.85 -17.08
N GLY A 47 16.06 0.20 -16.53
CA GLY A 47 15.82 -1.22 -16.77
C GLY A 47 16.93 -2.12 -16.21
N SER A 48 17.41 -1.83 -15.00
CA SER A 48 18.27 -2.77 -14.28
C SER A 48 17.56 -4.13 -14.17
N GLU A 49 18.32 -5.24 -14.21
CA GLU A 49 17.78 -6.60 -14.04
C GLU A 49 16.90 -6.72 -12.79
N THR A 50 17.24 -5.97 -11.73
CA THR A 50 16.44 -5.87 -10.49
C THR A 50 15.07 -5.25 -10.72
N THR A 51 14.97 -4.15 -11.47
CA THR A 51 13.68 -3.51 -11.80
C THR A 51 12.83 -4.43 -12.69
N GLN A 52 13.42 -5.07 -13.70
CA GLN A 52 12.70 -6.00 -14.57
C GLN A 52 12.16 -7.21 -13.79
N LYS A 53 12.97 -7.82 -12.92
CA LYS A 53 12.53 -8.92 -12.04
C LYS A 53 11.43 -8.49 -11.07
N ALA A 54 11.50 -7.27 -10.54
CA ALA A 54 10.46 -6.75 -9.65
C ALA A 54 9.12 -6.59 -10.40
N LEU A 55 9.15 -6.08 -11.64
CA LEU A 55 7.95 -5.93 -12.47
C LEU A 55 7.36 -7.30 -12.85
N GLU A 56 8.20 -8.25 -13.26
CA GLU A 56 7.77 -9.62 -13.56
C GLU A 56 7.15 -10.29 -12.34
N SER A 57 7.75 -10.13 -11.16
CA SER A 57 7.24 -10.66 -9.90
C SER A 57 5.91 -10.01 -9.48
N SER A 58 5.76 -8.69 -9.66
CA SER A 58 4.48 -7.99 -9.47
C SER A 58 3.41 -8.49 -10.44
N PHE A 59 3.75 -8.79 -11.70
CA PHE A 59 2.82 -9.35 -12.67
C PHE A 59 2.37 -10.77 -12.30
N GLN A 60 3.29 -11.65 -11.92
CA GLN A 60 2.95 -13.00 -11.44
C GLN A 60 2.08 -12.94 -10.19
N THR A 61 2.40 -12.02 -9.27
CA THR A 61 1.60 -11.79 -8.05
C THR A 61 0.20 -11.30 -8.39
N ALA A 62 0.06 -10.34 -9.31
CA ALA A 62 -1.24 -9.86 -9.77
C ALA A 62 -2.09 -10.98 -10.37
N LYS A 63 -1.47 -11.89 -11.14
CA LYS A 63 -2.16 -13.08 -11.68
C LYS A 63 -2.65 -14.02 -10.58
N ALA A 64 -1.82 -14.30 -9.58
CA ALA A 64 -2.21 -15.16 -8.44
C ALA A 64 -3.36 -14.54 -7.63
N VAL A 65 -3.28 -13.24 -7.34
CA VAL A 65 -4.32 -12.46 -6.67
C VAL A 65 -5.65 -12.50 -7.43
N SER A 66 -5.61 -12.34 -8.75
CA SER A 66 -6.81 -12.40 -9.60
C SER A 66 -7.48 -13.78 -9.53
N SER A 67 -6.68 -14.86 -9.49
CA SER A 67 -7.19 -16.21 -9.30
C SER A 67 -7.83 -16.41 -7.94
N ASP A 68 -7.21 -15.90 -6.86
CA ASP A 68 -7.76 -16.01 -5.49
C ASP A 68 -9.10 -15.26 -5.36
N LEU A 69 -9.18 -14.04 -5.90
CA LEU A 69 -10.41 -13.25 -5.90
C LEU A 69 -11.54 -13.93 -6.70
N SER A 70 -11.19 -14.56 -7.82
CA SER A 70 -12.14 -15.34 -8.62
C SER A 70 -12.68 -16.54 -7.85
N LEU A 71 -11.80 -17.29 -7.17
CA LEU A 71 -12.19 -18.42 -6.33
C LEU A 71 -13.08 -17.99 -5.15
N LYS A 72 -12.76 -16.87 -4.49
CA LYS A 72 -13.60 -16.28 -3.43
C LYS A 72 -15.00 -15.93 -3.94
N THR A 73 -15.08 -15.33 -5.13
CA THR A 73 -16.37 -15.00 -5.76
C THR A 73 -17.20 -16.25 -6.03
N ILE A 74 -16.57 -17.30 -6.58
CA ILE A 74 -17.24 -18.59 -6.82
C ILE A 74 -17.73 -19.22 -5.50
N ALA A 75 -16.91 -19.15 -4.44
CA ALA A 75 -17.29 -19.66 -3.12
C ALA A 75 -18.51 -18.91 -2.54
N ALA A 76 -18.53 -17.58 -2.66
CA ALA A 76 -19.68 -16.76 -2.24
C ALA A 76 -20.96 -17.11 -3.03
N MET A 77 -20.85 -17.30 -4.35
CA MET A 77 -21.97 -17.76 -5.18
C MET A 77 -22.49 -19.12 -4.73
N ARG A 78 -21.59 -20.09 -4.47
CA ARG A 78 -21.96 -21.42 -3.99
C ARG A 78 -22.68 -21.34 -2.65
N ALA A 79 -22.15 -20.58 -1.70
CA ALA A 79 -22.77 -20.39 -0.38
C ALA A 79 -24.18 -19.80 -0.49
N ASN A 80 -24.41 -18.85 -1.41
CA ASN A 80 -25.72 -18.26 -1.64
C ASN A 80 -26.73 -19.25 -2.26
N VAL A 81 -26.27 -20.11 -3.18
CA VAL A 81 -27.08 -21.18 -3.77
C VAL A 81 -27.46 -22.19 -2.69
N ASP A 82 -26.48 -22.67 -1.91
CA ASP A 82 -26.71 -23.63 -0.82
C ASP A 82 -27.69 -23.07 0.22
N ALA A 83 -27.53 -21.79 0.63
CA ALA A 83 -28.45 -21.12 1.54
C ALA A 83 -29.88 -21.02 0.98
N SER A 84 -30.02 -20.74 -0.32
CA SER A 84 -31.33 -20.64 -0.98
C SER A 84 -32.03 -22.00 -1.06
N PHE A 85 -31.29 -23.08 -1.37
CA PHE A 85 -31.83 -24.43 -1.39
C PHE A 85 -32.27 -24.89 0.01
N SER A 86 -31.43 -24.70 1.04
CA SER A 86 -31.81 -25.04 2.42
C SER A 86 -33.04 -24.26 2.89
N HIS A 87 -33.16 -22.98 2.50
CA HIS A 87 -34.33 -22.18 2.81
C HIS A 87 -35.60 -22.69 2.11
N PHE A 88 -35.48 -23.07 0.84
CA PHE A 88 -36.57 -23.66 0.07
C PHE A 88 -37.04 -25.00 0.65
N GLU A 89 -36.11 -25.88 1.03
CA GLU A 89 -36.42 -27.14 1.72
C GLU A 89 -37.16 -26.87 3.04
N ALA A 90 -36.70 -25.89 3.82
CA ALA A 90 -37.34 -25.51 5.07
C ALA A 90 -38.75 -24.93 4.84
N LEU A 91 -38.95 -24.12 3.79
CA LEU A 91 -40.25 -23.56 3.42
C LEU A 91 -41.30 -24.64 3.11
N ILE A 92 -40.90 -25.74 2.47
CA ILE A 92 -41.79 -26.87 2.18
C ILE A 92 -42.23 -27.58 3.46
N ALA A 93 -41.38 -27.59 4.49
CA ALA A 93 -41.63 -28.29 5.75
C ALA A 93 -42.53 -27.50 6.74
N VAL A 94 -42.79 -26.21 6.48
CA VAL A 94 -43.58 -25.33 7.35
C VAL A 94 -45.05 -25.76 7.38
N LYS A 95 -45.64 -25.80 8.58
CA LYS A 95 -47.03 -26.23 8.83
C LYS A 95 -47.92 -25.12 9.37
N SER A 96 -47.35 -23.96 9.74
CA SER A 96 -48.11 -22.84 10.31
C SER A 96 -47.56 -21.46 9.93
N PRO A 97 -48.38 -20.40 10.00
CA PRO A 97 -47.91 -19.03 9.75
C PRO A 97 -46.83 -18.53 10.73
N SER A 98 -46.84 -19.01 11.98
CA SER A 98 -45.80 -18.68 12.97
C SER A 98 -44.45 -19.31 12.59
N GLU A 99 -44.44 -20.59 12.20
CA GLU A 99 -43.23 -21.27 11.71
C GLU A 99 -42.69 -20.60 10.44
N PHE A 100 -43.57 -20.12 9.54
CA PHE A 100 -43.16 -19.33 8.38
C PHE A 100 -42.45 -18.02 8.79
N ALA A 101 -43.04 -17.26 9.71
CA ALA A 101 -42.47 -15.98 10.15
C ALA A 101 -41.12 -16.17 10.85
N GLU A 102 -40.99 -17.21 11.68
CA GLU A 102 -39.72 -17.59 12.31
C GLU A 102 -38.66 -17.97 11.28
N LEU A 103 -39.01 -18.82 10.31
CA LEU A 103 -38.11 -19.26 9.24
C LEU A 103 -37.62 -18.07 8.41
N GLN A 104 -38.51 -17.16 8.03
CA GLN A 104 -38.16 -16.02 7.20
C GLN A 104 -37.30 -15.01 7.95
N THR A 105 -37.58 -14.79 9.23
CA THR A 105 -36.75 -13.94 10.11
C THR A 105 -35.36 -14.52 10.30
N ALA A 106 -35.27 -15.83 10.54
CA ALA A 106 -34.00 -16.55 10.68
C ALA A 106 -33.16 -16.50 9.40
N PHE A 107 -33.81 -16.68 8.23
CA PHE A 107 -33.14 -16.58 6.94
C PHE A 107 -32.56 -15.18 6.71
N VAL A 108 -33.36 -14.11 6.91
CA VAL A 108 -32.88 -12.73 6.74
C VAL A 108 -31.71 -12.43 7.67
N ARG A 109 -31.80 -12.83 8.95
CA ARG A 109 -30.70 -12.66 9.91
C ARG A 109 -29.42 -13.34 9.42
N LYS A 110 -29.53 -14.60 8.99
CA LYS A 110 -28.39 -15.37 8.47
C LYS A 110 -27.80 -14.73 7.21
N GLN A 111 -28.65 -14.25 6.29
CA GLN A 111 -28.18 -13.57 5.08
C GLN A 111 -27.41 -12.27 5.41
N VAL A 112 -27.84 -11.52 6.43
CA VAL A 112 -27.11 -10.33 6.89
C VAL A 112 -25.77 -10.71 7.52
N GLU A 113 -25.74 -11.73 8.38
CA GLU A 113 -24.50 -12.22 9.00
C GLU A 113 -23.50 -12.68 7.94
N SER A 114 -23.95 -13.49 6.97
CA SER A 114 -23.11 -13.96 5.85
C SER A 114 -22.65 -12.81 4.96
N ALA A 115 -23.49 -11.82 4.67
CA ALA A 115 -23.08 -10.65 3.88
C ALA A 115 -21.99 -9.83 4.56
N VAL A 116 -22.10 -9.63 5.88
CA VAL A 116 -21.08 -8.92 6.67
C VAL A 116 -19.77 -9.69 6.70
N GLU A 117 -19.82 -11.01 6.86
CA GLU A 117 -18.63 -11.86 6.83
C GLU A 117 -17.96 -11.85 5.45
N GLN A 118 -18.72 -12.06 4.38
CA GLN A 118 -18.22 -12.00 3.00
C GLN A 118 -17.60 -10.62 2.70
N ALA A 119 -18.21 -9.52 3.15
CA ALA A 119 -17.67 -8.17 2.95
C ALA A 119 -16.31 -7.99 3.65
N LYS A 120 -16.15 -8.48 4.89
CA LYS A 120 -14.87 -8.45 5.61
C LYS A 120 -13.81 -9.29 4.91
N ASP A 121 -14.19 -10.45 4.40
CA ASP A 121 -13.29 -11.35 3.67
C ASP A 121 -12.83 -10.75 2.34
N PHE A 122 -13.72 -10.07 1.61
CA PHE A 122 -13.38 -9.35 0.39
C PHE A 122 -12.48 -8.14 0.69
N GLN A 123 -12.75 -7.40 1.76
CA GLN A 123 -11.89 -6.31 2.22
C GLN A 123 -10.49 -6.83 2.52
N ALA A 124 -10.37 -7.90 3.31
CA ALA A 124 -9.09 -8.51 3.67
C ALA A 124 -8.33 -9.00 2.42
N ALA A 125 -9.03 -9.67 1.50
CA ALA A 125 -8.44 -10.14 0.24
C ALA A 125 -7.92 -8.98 -0.62
N THR A 126 -8.68 -7.88 -0.71
CA THR A 126 -8.29 -6.69 -1.50
C THR A 126 -7.11 -5.94 -0.86
N THR A 127 -7.08 -5.81 0.47
CA THR A 127 -5.93 -5.21 1.17
C THR A 127 -4.67 -6.05 0.94
N LYS A 128 -4.77 -7.37 1.11
CA LYS A 128 -3.66 -8.29 0.87
C LYS A 128 -3.19 -8.25 -0.58
N ALA A 129 -4.10 -8.22 -1.53
CA ALA A 129 -3.80 -8.06 -2.95
C ALA A 129 -2.95 -6.82 -3.24
N PHE A 130 -3.33 -5.67 -2.67
CA PHE A 130 -2.57 -4.44 -2.81
C PHE A 130 -1.17 -4.53 -2.20
N GLU A 131 -1.06 -5.12 -0.99
CA GLU A 131 0.23 -5.33 -0.34
C GLU A 131 1.13 -6.25 -1.18
N ASP A 132 0.62 -7.40 -1.59
CA ASP A 132 1.37 -8.40 -2.35
C ASP A 132 1.84 -7.85 -3.70
N VAL A 133 1.00 -7.14 -4.44
CA VAL A 133 1.37 -6.54 -5.75
C VAL A 133 2.41 -5.42 -5.60
N SER A 134 2.32 -4.62 -4.53
CA SER A 134 3.24 -3.49 -4.32
C SER A 134 4.58 -3.88 -3.69
N LYS A 135 4.66 -5.03 -3.01
CA LYS A 135 5.83 -5.49 -2.27
C LYS A 135 7.10 -5.65 -3.12
N PRO A 136 7.09 -6.23 -4.34
CA PRO A 136 8.29 -6.36 -5.17
C PRO A 136 8.90 -5.00 -5.55
N ILE A 137 8.04 -4.03 -5.88
CA ILE A 137 8.44 -2.67 -6.24
C ILE A 137 9.02 -1.94 -5.02
N LYS A 138 8.35 -2.01 -3.87
CA LYS A 138 8.85 -1.43 -2.61
C LYS A 138 10.23 -2.01 -2.24
N SER A 139 10.40 -3.33 -2.38
CA SER A 139 11.67 -3.98 -2.09
C SER A 139 12.79 -3.57 -3.05
N ALA A 140 12.49 -3.43 -4.35
CA ALA A 140 13.47 -2.94 -5.33
C ALA A 140 13.91 -1.50 -5.01
N PHE A 141 12.98 -0.64 -4.61
CA PHE A 141 13.27 0.72 -4.20
C PHE A 141 14.13 0.78 -2.93
N GLU A 142 13.78 0.02 -1.90
CA GLU A 142 14.57 -0.07 -0.66
C GLU A 142 16.00 -0.55 -0.91
N LYS A 143 16.17 -1.50 -1.83
CA LYS A 143 17.49 -2.02 -2.21
C LYS A 143 18.32 -0.94 -2.91
N ALA A 144 17.75 -0.21 -3.87
CA ALA A 144 18.42 0.89 -4.55
C ALA A 144 18.89 1.99 -3.57
N MET A 145 18.03 2.35 -2.61
CA MET A 145 18.38 3.33 -1.57
C MET A 145 19.51 2.85 -0.65
N LYS A 146 19.55 1.56 -0.30
CA LYS A 146 20.62 0.98 0.52
C LYS A 146 21.96 0.96 -0.21
N GLU A 147 21.97 0.61 -1.50
CA GLU A 147 23.21 0.59 -2.30
C GLU A 147 23.86 1.98 -2.38
N ILE A 148 23.07 3.04 -2.37
CA ILE A 148 23.58 4.43 -2.39
C ILE A 148 24.10 4.89 -1.03
N LYS A 149 23.51 4.41 0.08
CA LYS A 149 23.96 4.75 1.43
C LYS A 149 25.30 4.07 1.80
N VAL A 150 25.68 3.04 1.06
CA VAL A 150 26.93 2.27 1.26
C VAL A 150 28.07 2.77 0.35
N ALA A 151 27.76 3.55 -0.69
CA ALA A 151 28.71 4.22 -1.58
C ALA A 151 29.09 5.62 -1.07
#